data_AF-A0A1N7LSX8-F1
#
_entry.id   AF-A0A1N7LSX8-F1
#
_cell.length_a   1.000
_cell.length_b   1.000
_cell.length_c   1.000
_cell.angle_alpha   90.00
_cell.angle_beta   90.00
_cell.angle_gamma   90.00
#
_symmetry.space_group_name_H-M   'P 1'
#
loop_
_entity.id
_entity.type
_entity.pdbx_description
1 polymer ?
#
loop_
_entity_poly.entity_id
_entity_poly.type
_entity_poly.pdbx_seq_one_letter_code
_entity_poly.pdbx_strand_id
1 'polypeptide(L)' 'MTPDEWQAHVTRAAALEIGTWLEARGRLHQPIASLTLGDLDAMASNAISRWIVMQTEKLQRAGWPPEDPIANFLLG' A
#
# COMPACT_ATOMS: atom_id res chain seq x y z
N MET A 1 5.76 17.02 -6.01
CA MET A 1 4.54 16.76 -5.22
C MET A 1 4.72 17.48 -3.91
N THR A 2 3.82 18.39 -3.54
CA THR A 2 3.82 19.08 -2.24
C THR A 2 3.40 18.11 -1.12
N PRO A 3 3.63 18.44 0.17
CA PRO A 3 3.14 17.64 1.29
C PRO A 3 1.63 17.37 1.22
N ASP A 4 0.83 18.36 0.82
CA ASP A 4 -0.63 18.22 0.70
C ASP A 4 -1.03 17.31 -0.46
N GLU A 5 -0.37 17.46 -1.61
CA GLU A 5 -0.56 16.58 -2.76
C GLU A 5 -0.17 15.13 -2.43
N TRP A 6 0.90 14.96 -1.64
CA TRP A 6 1.34 13.67 -1.14
C TRP A 6 0.31 13.04 -0.19
N GLN A 7 -0.17 13.81 0.78
CA GLN A 7 -1.18 13.35 1.73
C GLN A 7 -2.47 12.93 1.02
N ALA A 8 -2.93 13.72 0.04
CA ALA A 8 -4.09 13.39 -0.78
C ALA A 8 -3.87 12.10 -1.59
N HIS A 9 -2.68 11.93 -2.17
CA HIS A 9 -2.32 10.73 -2.94
C HIS A 9 -2.35 9.46 -2.07
N VAL A 10 -1.69 9.48 -0.91
CA VAL A 10 -1.65 8.30 -0.01
C VAL A 10 -3.01 8.00 0.61
N THR A 11 -3.80 9.04 0.92
CA THR A 11 -5.18 8.88 1.44
C THR A 11 -6.07 8.20 0.40
N ARG A 12 -5.98 8.61 -0.88
CA ARG A 12 -6.74 7.98 -1.97
C ARG A 12 -6.34 6.52 -2.17
N ALA A 13 -5.04 6.21 -2.13
CA ALA A 13 -4.56 4.84 -2.24
C ALA A 13 -5.08 3.96 -1.10
N ALA A 14 -4.99 4.44 0.15
CA ALA A 14 -5.49 3.72 1.31
C ALA A 14 -7.01 3.46 1.21
N ALA A 15 -7.79 4.44 0.77
CA ALA A 15 -9.24 4.28 0.60
C ALA A 15 -9.62 3.19 -0.41
N LEU A 16 -8.88 3.06 -1.52
CA LEU A 16 -9.11 2.01 -2.52
C LEU A 16 -8.80 0.61 -1.97
N GLU A 17 -7.73 0.49 -1.19
CA GLU A 17 -7.35 -0.79 -0.58
C GLU A 17 -8.31 -1.22 0.52
N ILE A 18 -8.81 -0.26 1.30
CA ILE A 18 -9.90 -0.46 2.25
C ILE A 18 -11.15 -1.00 1.54
N GLY A 19 -11.53 -0.40 0.41
CA GLY A 19 -12.66 -0.86 -0.40
C GLY A 19 -12.47 -2.29 -0.90
N THR A 20 -11.29 -2.60 -1.43
CA THR A 20 -10.94 -3.94 -1.92
C THR A 20 -11.02 -4.99 -0.81
N TRP A 21 -10.50 -4.67 0.37
CA TRP A 21 -10.58 -5.55 1.53
C TRP A 21 -12.03 -5.79 1.99
N LEU A 22 -12.87 -4.75 1.97
CA LEU A 22 -14.29 -4.86 2.31
C LEU A 22 -15.04 -5.74 1.31
N GLU A 23 -14.76 -5.60 0.01
CA GLU A 23 -15.36 -6.43 -1.04
C GLU A 23 -14.99 -7.91 -0.86
N ALA A 24 -13.71 -8.22 -0.61
CA ALA A 24 -13.24 -9.58 -0.36
C ALA A 24 -13.91 -10.23 0.86
N ARG A 25 -14.31 -9.42 1.85
CA ARG A 25 -15.01 -9.88 3.06
C ARG A 25 -16.54 -10.01 2.89
N GLY A 26 -17.05 -9.90 1.66
CA GLY A 26 -18.49 -9.97 1.38
C GLY A 26 -19.23 -8.64 1.61
N ARG A 27 -18.52 -7.52 1.50
CA ARG A 27 -18.99 -6.14 1.77
C ARG A 27 -19.30 -5.91 3.26
N LEU A 28 -19.72 -4.69 3.56
CA LEU A 28 -20.26 -4.31 4.87
C LEU A 28 -21.61 -5.00 5.09
N HIS A 29 -21.59 -6.25 5.52
CA HIS A 29 -22.77 -6.92 6.07
C HIS A 29 -23.23 -6.25 7.39
N GLN A 30 -22.35 -5.44 7.98
CA GLN A 30 -22.54 -4.68 9.21
C GLN A 30 -21.95 -3.28 9.06
N PRO A 31 -22.40 -2.27 9.83
CA PRO A 31 -21.90 -0.90 9.73
C PRO A 31 -20.39 -0.80 9.95
N ILE A 32 -19.71 0.18 9.34
CA ILE A 32 -18.27 0.44 9.61
C ILE A 32 -18.01 0.66 11.11
N ALA A 33 -18.97 1.27 11.82
CA ALA A 33 -18.89 1.49 13.25
C ALA A 33 -18.87 0.19 14.10
N SER A 34 -19.22 -0.96 13.54
CA SER A 34 -19.15 -2.26 14.23
C SER A 34 -17.83 -2.99 14.00
N LEU A 35 -16.89 -2.42 13.26
CA LEU A 35 -15.54 -2.98 13.09
C LEU A 35 -14.81 -2.97 14.43
N THR A 36 -14.23 -4.12 14.78
CA THR A 36 -13.36 -4.26 15.94
C THR A 36 -12.00 -3.63 15.66
N LEU A 37 -11.20 -3.39 16.71
CA LEU A 37 -9.80 -2.94 16.53
C LEU A 37 -9.00 -3.91 15.64
N GLY A 38 -9.19 -5.22 15.79
CA GLY A 38 -8.54 -6.22 14.94
C GLY A 38 -8.96 -6.13 13.47
N ASP A 39 -10.22 -5.77 13.19
CA ASP A 39 -10.68 -5.51 11.82
C ASP A 39 -9.99 -4.27 11.23
N LEU A 40 -9.83 -3.21 12.04
CA LEU A 40 -9.14 -1.98 11.64
C LEU A 40 -7.65 -2.23 11.39
N ASP A 41 -6.98 -3.01 12.24
CA ASP A 41 -5.56 -3.38 12.09
C ASP A 41 -5.31 -4.22 10.84
N ALA A 42 -6.19 -5.19 10.55
CA ALA A 42 -6.10 -6.01 9.34
C ALA A 42 -6.29 -5.16 8.08
N MET A 43 -7.24 -4.23 8.11
CA MET A 43 -7.52 -3.31 7.01
C MET A 43 -6.35 -2.35 6.77
N ALA A 44 -5.78 -1.77 7.83
CA ALA A 44 -4.58 -0.92 7.75
C ALA A 44 -3.36 -1.70 7.24
N SER A 45 -3.15 -2.92 7.74
CA SER A 45 -2.06 -3.80 7.29
C SER A 45 -2.17 -4.13 5.80
N ASN A 46 -3.37 -4.41 5.31
CA ASN A 46 -3.61 -4.66 3.88
C ASN A 46 -3.29 -3.42 3.03
N ALA A 47 -3.79 -2.25 3.45
CA ALA A 47 -3.56 -1.00 2.73
C ALA A 47 -2.07 -0.62 2.67
N ILE A 48 -1.34 -0.74 3.79
CA ILE A 48 0.10 -0.47 3.85
C ILE A 48 0.88 -1.46 2.99
N SER A 49 0.61 -2.77 3.14
CA SER A 49 1.35 -3.82 2.43
C SER A 49 1.21 -3.66 0.92
N ARG A 50 -0.01 -3.41 0.43
CA ARG A 50 -0.27 -3.22 -0.99
C ARG A 50 0.35 -1.92 -1.52
N TRP A 51 0.32 -0.85 -0.73
CA TRP A 51 0.99 0.40 -1.10
C TRP A 51 2.50 0.21 -1.22
N ILE A 52 3.14 -0.50 -0.28
CA ILE A 52 4.58 -0.83 -0.35
C ILE A 52 4.88 -1.56 -1.66
N VAL A 53 4.15 -2.63 -1.98
CA VAL A 53 4.33 -3.38 -3.23
C VAL A 53 4.20 -2.45 -4.45
N MET A 54 3.16 -1.60 -4.49
CA MET A 54 2.96 -0.68 -5.60
C MET A 54 4.10 0.33 -5.76
N GLN A 55 4.61 0.89 -4.66
CA GLN A 55 5.75 1.80 -4.72
C GLN A 55 7.03 1.07 -5.11
N THR A 56 7.26 -0.14 -4.60
CA THR A 56 8.41 -0.98 -4.99
C THR A 56 8.37 -1.30 -6.48
N GLU A 57 7.23 -1.71 -7.04
CA GLU A 57 7.09 -1.94 -8.48
C GLU A 57 7.31 -0.65 -9.29
N LYS A 58 6.84 0.49 -8.80
CA LYS A 58 7.06 1.79 -9.45
C LYS A 58 8.54 2.15 -9.47
N LEU A 59 9.25 1.94 -8.37
CA LEU A 59 10.69 2.12 -8.24
C LEU A 59 11.44 1.17 -9.20
N GLN A 60 11.07 -0.11 -9.22
CA GLN A 60 11.65 -1.10 -10.13
C GLN A 60 11.46 -0.69 -11.61
N ARG A 61 10.25 -0.26 -12.00
CA ARG A 61 9.98 0.26 -13.36
C ARG A 61 10.76 1.53 -13.69
N ALA A 62 11.12 2.32 -12.69
CA ALA A 62 11.97 3.49 -12.83
C ALA A 62 13.46 3.16 -12.85
N GLY A 63 13.83 1.87 -12.85
CA GLY A 63 15.23 1.43 -12.82
C GLY A 63 15.89 1.58 -11.46
N TRP A 64 15.13 1.54 -10.37
CA TRP A 64 15.68 1.57 -9.01
C TRP A 64 15.90 0.15 -8.46
N PRO A 65 17.02 -0.11 -7.73
CA PRO A 65 18.13 0.82 -7.57
C PRO A 65 18.92 0.95 -8.89
N PRO A 66 19.40 2.15 -9.25
CA PRO A 66 20.14 2.37 -10.50
C PRO A 66 21.41 1.53 -10.61
N GLU A 67 21.97 1.14 -9.47
CA GLU A 67 23.06 0.19 -9.33
C GLU A 67 22.59 -0.86 -8.34
N ASP A 68 22.66 -2.15 -8.65
CA ASP A 68 22.55 -3.18 -7.61
C ASP A 68 23.94 -3.29 -6.95
N PRO A 69 24.14 -2.74 -5.74
CA PRO A 69 25.46 -2.72 -5.12
C PRO A 69 25.93 -4.13 -4.78
N ILE A 70 24.99 -5.06 -4.60
CA ILE A 70 25.28 -6.48 -4.34
C ILE A 70 25.70 -7.15 -5.65
N ALA A 71 25.00 -6.91 -6.75
CA ALA A 71 25.41 -7.43 -8.06
C ALA A 71 26.75 -6.85 -8.52
N ASN A 72 26.99 -5.54 -8.39
CA ASN A 72 28.28 -4.92 -8.73
C ASN A 72 29.41 -5.44 -7.82
N PHE A 73 29.14 -5.66 -6.53
CA PHE A 73 30.12 -6.27 -5.62
C PHE A 73 30.44 -7.73 -5.98
N LEU A 74 29.46 -8.48 -6.49
CA LEU A 74 29.62 -9.90 -6.85
C LEU A 74 30.13 -10.12 -8.29
N LEU A 75 29.90 -9.17 -9.21
CA LEU A 75 30.16 -9.33 -10.66
C LEU A 75 31.23 -8.38 -11.23
N GLY A 76 31.66 -7.33 -10.51
CA GLY A 76 32.80 -6.46 -10.88
C GLY A 76 32.41 -5.22 -11.67
#